data_AF-A0A133VCX4-F1
#
_entry.id   AF-A0A133VCX4-F1
#
_cell.length_a   1.000
_cell.length_b   1.000
_cell.length_c   1.000
_cell.angle_alpha   90.00
_cell.angle_beta   90.00
_cell.angle_gamma   90.00
#
_symmetry.space_group_name_H-M   'P 1'
#
loop_
_entity.id
_entity.type
_entity.pdbx_description
1 polymer ?
#
loop_
_entity_poly.entity_id
_entity_poly.type
_entity_poly.pdbx_seq_one_letter_code
_entity_poly.pdbx_strand_id
1 'polypeptide(L)'
;MREADPKKQMCLNEKCQDFGRKNTGNIIKKGFNAKGNQMFKCKTCGVRFPETKGTVFYNRHLTEDQIIMICKLLVEKNGIRAIERIMEIHRDTVSSVVEDLARHAREV
;
A
#
# COMPACT_ATOMS: atom_id res chain seq x y z
N MET A 1 -3.90 11.55 14.09
CA MET A 1 -3.92 11.48 12.61
C MET A 1 -2.53 11.05 12.14
N ARG A 2 -2.40 10.15 11.16
CA ARG A 2 -1.09 9.90 10.53
C ARG A 2 -0.77 11.08 9.61
N GLU A 3 0.33 11.76 9.87
CA GLU A 3 0.77 12.84 8.99
C GLU A 3 1.53 12.27 7.78
N ALA A 4 0.81 12.10 6.68
CA ALA A 4 1.37 11.63 5.42
C ALA A 4 2.36 12.68 4.86
N ASP A 5 3.65 12.33 4.76
CA ASP A 5 4.71 13.23 4.31
C ASP A 5 4.95 13.12 2.78
N PRO A 6 4.80 14.21 1.99
CA PRO A 6 5.10 14.20 0.55
C PRO A 6 6.54 13.79 0.21
N LYS A 7 7.52 14.03 1.10
CA LYS A 7 8.94 13.71 0.84
C LYS A 7 9.20 12.21 0.79
N LYS A 8 8.41 11.42 1.53
CA LYS A 8 8.47 9.96 1.56
C LYS A 8 7.81 9.30 0.34
N GLN A 9 7.12 10.08 -0.49
CA GLN A 9 6.41 9.62 -1.68
C GLN A 9 7.26 9.80 -2.94
N MET A 10 7.04 8.95 -3.93
CA MET A 10 7.69 9.00 -5.24
C MET A 10 6.68 8.82 -6.37
N CYS A 11 7.02 9.25 -7.57
CA CYS A 11 6.13 9.06 -8.71
C CYS A 11 6.19 7.60 -9.19
N LEU A 12 5.05 6.91 -9.16
CA LEU A 12 4.89 5.52 -9.62
C LEU A 12 4.25 5.42 -11.01
N ASN A 13 4.35 6.49 -11.81
CA ASN A 13 3.97 6.49 -13.22
C ASN A 13 5.24 6.29 -14.08
N GLU A 14 5.40 5.13 -14.70
CA GLU A 14 6.55 4.76 -15.54
C GLU A 14 6.81 5.76 -16.69
N LYS A 15 5.77 6.45 -17.16
CA LYS A 15 5.86 7.49 -18.21
C LYS A 15 6.28 8.86 -17.68
N CYS A 16 6.63 8.99 -16.40
CA CYS A 16 7.07 10.24 -15.78
C CYS A 16 8.60 10.36 -15.81
N GLN A 17 9.12 11.54 -16.17
CA GLN A 17 10.55 11.85 -16.09
C GLN A 17 11.14 11.71 -14.67
N ASP A 18 10.29 11.83 -13.64
CA ASP A 18 10.65 11.63 -12.24
C ASP A 18 10.14 10.30 -11.65
N PHE A 19 9.92 9.29 -12.49
CA PHE A 19 9.56 7.95 -12.03
C PHE A 19 10.60 7.41 -11.02
N GLY A 20 10.13 6.84 -9.91
CA GLY A 20 10.96 6.26 -8.85
C GLY A 20 11.82 7.24 -8.04
N ARG A 21 11.90 8.52 -8.43
CA ARG A 21 12.75 9.51 -7.74
C ARG A 21 12.12 9.97 -6.43
N LYS A 22 12.86 9.87 -5.33
CA LYS A 22 12.50 10.37 -4.00
C LYS A 22 13.01 11.81 -3.81
N ASN A 23 12.41 12.58 -2.90
CA ASN A 23 12.85 13.92 -2.48
C ASN A 23 12.98 15.01 -3.58
N THR A 24 12.42 14.83 -4.78
CA THR A 24 12.49 15.82 -5.88
C THR A 24 11.58 17.04 -5.71
N GLY A 25 10.78 17.11 -4.64
CA GLY A 25 9.83 18.22 -4.38
C GLY A 25 8.65 18.31 -5.36
N ASN A 26 8.53 17.37 -6.29
CA ASN A 26 7.48 17.33 -7.31
C ASN A 26 6.15 16.76 -6.78
N ILE A 27 6.15 16.01 -5.67
CA ILE A 27 4.94 15.46 -5.05
C ILE A 27 4.33 16.47 -4.07
N ILE A 28 3.02 16.69 -4.17
CA ILE A 28 2.25 17.55 -3.26
C ILE A 28 0.98 16.86 -2.74
N LYS A 29 0.55 17.24 -1.53
CA LYS A 29 -0.78 16.88 -1.00
C LYS A 29 -1.88 17.46 -1.89
N LYS A 30 -2.95 16.70 -2.16
CA LYS A 30 -4.11 17.15 -2.94
C LYS A 30 -5.42 16.56 -2.39
N GLY A 31 -5.73 16.90 -1.14
CA GLY A 31 -6.93 16.45 -0.44
C GLY A 31 -6.87 14.97 -0.01
N PHE A 32 -8.03 14.37 0.27
CA PHE A 32 -8.17 12.99 0.69
C PHE A 32 -9.11 12.24 -0.27
N ASN A 33 -9.04 10.91 -0.29
CA ASN A 33 -10.03 10.08 -1.00
C ASN A 33 -11.25 9.78 -0.10
N ALA A 34 -12.29 9.16 -0.66
CA ALA A 34 -13.49 8.79 0.09
C ALA A 34 -13.26 7.76 1.23
N LYS A 35 -12.10 7.08 1.25
CA LYS A 35 -11.69 6.20 2.36
C LYS A 35 -10.88 6.94 3.45
N GLY A 36 -10.68 8.25 3.32
CA GLY A 36 -9.90 9.06 4.26
C GLY A 36 -8.39 9.05 4.03
N ASN A 37 -7.88 8.33 3.01
CA ASN A 37 -6.45 8.29 2.71
C ASN A 37 -6.00 9.61 2.08
N GLN A 38 -4.81 10.10 2.44
CA GLN A 38 -4.17 11.26 1.81
C GLN A 38 -3.99 10.99 0.31
N MET A 39 -4.46 11.93 -0.52
CA MET A 39 -4.17 11.95 -1.95
C MET A 39 -2.97 12.84 -2.23
N PHE A 40 -2.10 12.36 -3.12
CA PHE A 40 -0.96 13.08 -3.65
C PHE A 40 -1.14 13.38 -5.15
N LYS A 41 -0.42 14.40 -5.64
CA LYS A 41 -0.29 14.72 -7.06
C LYS A 41 1.19 14.92 -7.39
N CYS A 42 1.67 14.30 -8.47
CA CYS A 42 2.94 14.65 -9.08
C CYS A 42 2.76 15.92 -9.94
N LYS A 43 3.58 16.94 -9.73
CA LYS A 43 3.60 18.16 -10.55
C LYS A 43 4.06 17.88 -11.99
N THR A 44 5.06 17.01 -12.16
CA THR A 44 5.71 16.71 -13.45
C THR A 44 4.78 16.04 -14.44
N CYS A 45 4.13 14.92 -14.08
CA CYS A 45 3.21 14.20 -14.98
C CYS A 45 1.72 14.43 -14.68
N GLY A 46 1.37 15.27 -13.70
CA GLY A 46 -0.01 15.59 -13.35
C GLY A 46 -0.82 14.49 -12.62
N VAL A 47 -0.35 13.24 -12.65
CA VAL A 47 -1.02 12.06 -12.08
C VAL A 47 -1.27 12.22 -10.58
N ARG A 48 -2.45 11.78 -10.13
CA ARG A 48 -2.85 11.69 -8.71
C ARG A 48 -2.81 10.24 -8.24
N PHE A 49 -2.41 10.03 -6.99
CA PHE A 49 -2.36 8.70 -6.37
C PHE A 49 -2.60 8.81 -4.86
N PRO A 50 -3.22 7.80 -4.21
CA PRO A 50 -3.34 7.76 -2.75
C PRO A 50 -1.99 7.42 -2.10
N GLU A 51 -1.82 7.79 -0.83
CA GLU A 51 -0.63 7.46 -0.01
C GLU A 51 -0.30 5.97 0.07
N THR A 52 -1.31 5.11 -0.11
CA THR A 52 -1.15 3.66 -0.10
C THR A 52 -0.62 3.10 -1.43
N LYS A 53 -0.52 3.90 -2.50
CA LYS A 53 -0.02 3.42 -3.80
C LYS A 53 1.42 2.93 -3.68
N GLY A 54 1.70 1.70 -4.14
CA GLY A 54 3.00 1.06 -3.98
C GLY A 54 3.23 0.45 -2.59
N THR A 55 2.16 0.14 -1.87
CA THR A 55 2.19 -0.61 -0.60
C THR A 55 1.16 -1.75 -0.64
N VAL A 56 1.31 -2.73 0.25
CA VAL A 56 0.35 -3.84 0.46
C VAL A 56 -1.09 -3.38 0.76
N PHE A 57 -1.27 -2.13 1.21
CA PHE A 57 -2.56 -1.53 1.52
C PHE A 57 -3.25 -0.93 0.28
N TYR A 58 -2.62 -0.97 -0.89
CA TYR A 58 -3.20 -0.43 -2.12
C TYR A 58 -4.34 -1.30 -2.65
N ASN A 59 -5.45 -0.66 -3.04
CA ASN A 59 -6.58 -1.30 -3.71
C ASN A 59 -7.18 -2.54 -3.01
N ARG A 60 -7.08 -2.61 -1.67
CA ARG A 60 -7.72 -3.66 -0.86
C ARG A 60 -9.10 -3.24 -0.34
N HIS A 61 -9.92 -4.26 -0.07
CA HIS A 61 -11.17 -4.16 0.69
C HIS A 61 -10.97 -4.44 2.18
N LEU A 62 -9.91 -5.18 2.54
CA LEU A 62 -9.48 -5.38 3.92
C LEU A 62 -9.12 -4.05 4.59
N THR A 63 -9.36 -3.96 5.89
CA THR A 63 -8.81 -2.88 6.73
C THR A 63 -7.30 -3.05 6.88
N GLU A 64 -6.63 -1.97 7.29
CA GLU A 64 -5.19 -2.04 7.59
C GLU A 64 -4.91 -3.04 8.73
N ASP A 65 -5.74 -3.04 9.77
CA ASP A 65 -5.60 -3.94 10.92
C ASP A 65 -5.76 -5.41 10.52
N GLN A 66 -6.65 -5.75 9.57
CA GLN A 66 -6.78 -7.11 9.03
C GLN A 66 -5.51 -7.53 8.29
N ILE A 67 -4.92 -6.65 7.47
CA ILE A 67 -3.67 -6.94 6.76
C ILE A 67 -2.51 -7.12 7.75
N ILE A 68 -2.41 -6.23 8.76
CA ILE A 68 -1.41 -6.35 9.83
C ILE A 68 -1.60 -7.65 10.63
N MET A 69 -2.84 -8.06 10.92
CA MET A 69 -3.11 -9.30 11.65
C MET A 69 -2.74 -10.54 10.82
N ILE A 70 -3.03 -10.55 9.52
CA ILE A 70 -2.55 -11.59 8.60
C ILE A 70 -1.01 -11.68 8.67
N CYS A 71 -0.29 -10.55 8.59
CA CYS A 71 1.18 -10.53 8.73
C CYS A 71 1.66 -11.12 10.06
N LYS A 72 1.03 -10.77 11.19
CA LYS A 72 1.38 -11.30 12.51
C LYS A 72 1.18 -12.82 12.57
N LEU A 73 0.03 -13.32 12.12
CA LEU A 73 -0.27 -14.75 12.15
C LEU A 73 0.69 -15.57 11.28
N LEU A 74 1.14 -15.02 10.13
CA LEU A 74 2.17 -15.63 9.28
C LEU A 74 3.52 -15.72 9.99
N VAL A 75 3.93 -14.68 10.73
CA VAL A 75 5.17 -14.70 11.54
C VAL A 75 5.08 -15.74 12.66
N GLU A 76 3.91 -15.90 13.27
CA GLU A 76 3.58 -16.99 14.21
C GLU A 76 3.39 -18.37 13.52
N LYS A 77 3.88 -18.53 12.29
CA LYS A 77 3.89 -19.78 11.50
C LYS A 77 2.51 -20.37 11.20
N ASN A 78 1.43 -19.59 11.29
CA ASN A 78 0.10 -20.05 10.89
C ASN A 78 0.03 -20.17 9.36
N GLY A 79 -0.32 -21.37 8.87
CA GLY A 79 -0.59 -21.57 7.45
C GLY A 79 -1.85 -20.83 6.99
N ILE A 80 -1.95 -20.53 5.69
CA ILE A 80 -3.04 -19.75 5.07
C ILE A 80 -4.44 -20.25 5.49
N ARG A 81 -4.67 -21.57 5.51
CA ARG A 81 -5.94 -22.17 5.95
C ARG A 81 -6.22 -22.03 7.45
N ALA A 82 -5.20 -21.87 8.29
CA ALA A 82 -5.38 -21.57 9.71
C ALA A 82 -5.77 -20.11 9.90
N ILE A 83 -5.10 -19.20 9.19
CA ILE A 83 -5.44 -17.76 9.16
C ILE A 83 -6.88 -17.55 8.68
N GLU A 84 -7.31 -18.27 7.64
CA GLU A 84 -8.70 -18.26 7.14
C GLU A 84 -9.72 -18.55 8.26
N ARG A 85 -9.46 -19.54 9.11
CA ARG A 85 -10.35 -19.89 10.24
C ARG A 85 -10.23 -18.94 11.43
N ILE A 86 -9.05 -18.38 11.68
CA ILE A 86 -8.81 -17.44 12.79
C ILE A 86 -9.44 -16.06 12.51
N MET A 87 -9.37 -15.62 11.25
CA MET A 87 -9.80 -14.28 10.82
C MET A 87 -11.19 -14.26 10.16
N GLU A 88 -11.76 -15.42 9.84
CA GLU A 88 -12.96 -15.57 8.99
C GLU A 88 -12.82 -14.89 7.60
N ILE A 89 -11.59 -14.84 7.08
CA ILE A 89 -11.25 -14.28 5.75
C ILE A 89 -10.91 -15.44 4.81
N HIS A 90 -11.65 -15.56 3.68
CA HIS A 90 -11.42 -16.63 2.70
C HIS A 90 -9.94 -16.74 2.28
N ARG A 91 -9.42 -17.96 2.22
CA ARG A 91 -7.98 -18.25 2.00
C ARG A 91 -7.39 -17.55 0.79
N ASP A 92 -8.15 -17.37 -0.31
CA ASP A 92 -7.61 -16.77 -1.53
C ASP A 92 -7.32 -15.27 -1.34
N THR A 93 -8.10 -14.60 -0.49
CA THR A 93 -7.83 -13.22 -0.04
C THR A 93 -6.56 -13.17 0.82
N VAL A 94 -6.35 -14.16 1.69
CA VAL A 94 -5.13 -14.29 2.50
C VAL A 94 -3.91 -14.55 1.60
N SER A 95 -3.98 -15.52 0.68
CA SER A 95 -2.95 -15.79 -0.33
C SER A 95 -2.60 -14.54 -1.13
N SER A 96 -3.61 -13.80 -1.60
CA SER A 96 -3.40 -12.57 -2.36
C SER A 96 -2.69 -11.48 -1.56
N VAL A 97 -2.87 -11.42 -0.23
CA VAL A 97 -2.08 -10.53 0.65
C VAL A 97 -0.64 -11.03 0.81
N VAL A 98 -0.43 -12.35 0.96
CA VAL A 98 0.90 -12.97 1.02
C VAL A 98 1.70 -12.72 -0.26
N GLU A 99 1.07 -12.83 -1.43
CA GLU A 99 1.70 -12.61 -2.73
C GLU A 99 2.16 -11.15 -2.93
N ASP A 100 1.34 -10.18 -2.53
CA ASP A 100 1.71 -8.76 -2.60
C ASP A 100 2.79 -8.41 -1.55
N LEU A 101 2.76 -9.00 -0.35
CA LEU A 101 3.86 -8.91 0.62
C LEU A 101 5.17 -9.44 0.02
N ALA A 102 5.14 -10.63 -0.59
CA ALA A 102 6.30 -11.25 -1.22
C ALA A 102 6.77 -10.53 -2.50
N ARG A 103 5.91 -9.72 -3.14
CA ARG A 103 6.31 -8.81 -4.22
C ARG A 103 7.03 -7.59 -3.66
N HIS A 104 6.41 -6.88 -2.72
CA HIS A 104 7.01 -5.70 -2.11
C HIS A 104 8.32 -5.99 -1.36
N ALA A 105 8.46 -7.15 -0.73
CA ALA A 105 9.71 -7.59 -0.09
C ALA A 105 10.88 -7.82 -1.07
N ARG A 106 10.63 -7.86 -2.39
CA ARG A 106 11.66 -7.92 -3.45
C ARG A 106 11.94 -6.56 -4.09
N GLU A 107 11.13 -5.55 -3.79
CA GLU A 107 11.22 -4.18 -4.32
C GLU A 107 11.84 -3.18 -3.32
N VAL A 108 12.11 -3.64 -2.09
CA VAL A 108 12.70 -2.89 -0.96
C VAL A 108 14.15 -3.29 -0.75
#